data_AF-A0A9F2WED5-F1
#
_entry.id   AF-A0A9F2WED5-F1
#
_cell.length_a   1.000
_cell.length_b   1.000
_cell.length_c   1.000
_cell.angle_alpha   90.00
_cell.angle_beta   90.00
_cell.angle_gamma   90.00
#
_symmetry.space_group_name_H-M   'P 1'
#
loop_
_entity.id
_entity.type
_entity.pdbx_description
1 polymer ?
#
loop_
_entity_poly.entity_id
_entity_poly.type
_entity_poly.pdbx_seq_one_letter_code
_entity_poly.pdbx_strand_id
1 'polypeptide(L)'
;MLLHCKRDELRKLWIEGIEHKHVLNLLDEIENIKQVPQKLQQYTGSKHYLIATDMLVSAVESLEGPLLQVEGLSDLRLELHSKKMNMHLVLIDELHRHLYIKSTSKVGQRNKEKGRISSHVKDASAMPLLDVTNLSTPRKFLDSSQFSTTGNSSGRDVSLMEIKEDLELDPEENSSVFMGILIKGLAKLRKIPETIKAIQDRLEQELKQIVKRSTTQVADGGYQRGENIVQENQPRLLLELLELLFDKFNAVAAAHAIVLGHLQQTVSSPSSQYDSDIKLYDMADVWVKIQDVLQ
;
A
#
# COMPACT_ATOMS: atom_id res chain seq x y z
N MET A 1 -60.81 -27.31 29.66
CA MET A 1 -59.48 -27.87 29.99
C MET A 1 -58.70 -28.36 28.76
N LEU A 2 -59.26 -29.23 27.91
CA LEU A 2 -58.57 -29.79 26.72
C LEU A 2 -58.02 -28.78 25.69
N LEU A 3 -58.75 -27.69 25.42
CA LEU A 3 -58.28 -26.63 24.50
C LEU A 3 -57.07 -25.85 25.03
N HIS A 4 -56.95 -25.74 26.35
CA HIS A 4 -55.78 -25.13 26.99
C HIS A 4 -54.54 -26.00 26.79
N CYS A 5 -54.65 -27.31 27.04
CA CYS A 5 -53.56 -28.26 26.82
C CYS A 5 -53.04 -28.24 25.39
N LYS A 6 -53.94 -28.24 24.38
CA LYS A 6 -53.53 -28.16 22.96
C LYS A 6 -52.83 -26.84 22.61
N ARG A 7 -53.27 -25.73 23.20
CA ARG A 7 -52.62 -24.43 23.00
C ARG A 7 -51.24 -24.37 23.66
N ASP A 8 -51.10 -24.93 24.85
CA ASP A 8 -49.83 -24.95 25.58
C ASP A 8 -48.82 -25.90 24.91
N GLU A 9 -49.29 -27.02 24.36
CA GLU A 9 -48.48 -27.93 23.53
C GLU A 9 -48.01 -27.25 22.23
N LEU A 10 -48.89 -26.53 21.53
CA LEU A 10 -48.51 -25.80 20.31
C LEU A 10 -47.51 -24.67 20.61
N ARG A 11 -47.69 -23.96 21.73
CA ARG A 11 -46.72 -22.95 22.20
C ARG A 11 -45.37 -23.57 22.52
N LYS A 12 -45.36 -24.72 23.20
CA LYS A 12 -44.13 -25.46 23.50
C LYS A 12 -43.40 -25.84 22.21
N LEU A 13 -44.09 -26.46 21.24
CA LEU A 13 -43.51 -26.85 19.96
C LEU A 13 -42.98 -25.64 19.17
N TRP A 14 -43.67 -24.50 19.24
CA TRP A 14 -43.20 -23.27 18.60
C TRP A 14 -41.92 -22.73 19.23
N ILE A 15 -41.82 -22.72 20.57
CA ILE A 15 -40.59 -22.32 21.28
C ILE A 15 -39.44 -23.28 20.92
N GLU A 16 -39.68 -24.59 21.00
CA GLU A 16 -38.72 -25.63 20.64
C GLU A 16 -38.24 -25.48 19.18
N GLY A 17 -39.16 -25.15 18.25
CA GLY A 17 -38.81 -24.87 16.86
C GLY A 17 -37.91 -23.64 16.68
N ILE A 18 -38.10 -22.59 17.49
CA ILE A 18 -37.22 -21.41 17.49
C ILE A 18 -35.85 -21.75 18.07
N GLU A 19 -35.80 -22.51 19.16
CA GLU A 19 -34.55 -22.96 19.80
C GLU A 19 -33.74 -23.82 18.83
N HIS A 20 -34.35 -24.80 18.16
CA HIS A 20 -33.68 -25.62 17.16
C HIS A 20 -33.15 -24.80 15.98
N LYS A 21 -33.92 -23.82 15.49
CA LYS A 21 -33.45 -22.91 14.44
C LYS A 21 -32.24 -22.09 14.91
N HIS A 22 -32.27 -21.62 16.15
CA HIS A 22 -31.16 -20.87 16.72
C HIS A 22 -29.89 -21.73 16.84
N VAL A 23 -30.01 -22.97 17.32
CA VAL A 23 -28.89 -23.92 17.40
C VAL A 23 -28.30 -24.21 16.02
N LEU A 24 -29.12 -24.42 14.99
CA LEU A 24 -28.64 -24.61 13.62
C LEU A 24 -27.84 -23.41 13.13
N ASN A 25 -28.34 -22.19 13.34
CA ASN A 25 -27.62 -20.98 12.97
C ASN A 25 -26.25 -20.87 13.67
N LEU A 26 -26.17 -21.23 14.96
CA LEU A 26 -24.89 -21.23 15.70
C LEU A 26 -23.92 -22.26 15.12
N LEU A 27 -24.41 -23.45 14.76
CA LEU A 27 -23.58 -24.50 14.15
C LEU A 27 -23.02 -24.08 12.79
N ASP A 28 -23.84 -23.46 11.95
CA ASP A 28 -23.41 -22.91 10.66
C ASP A 28 -22.34 -21.81 10.84
N GLU A 29 -22.53 -20.94 11.84
CA GLU A 29 -21.58 -19.87 12.17
C GLU A 29 -20.24 -20.45 12.66
N ILE A 30 -20.28 -21.47 13.51
CA ILE A 30 -19.08 -22.20 13.97
C ILE A 30 -18.33 -22.83 12.80
N GLU A 31 -19.04 -23.49 11.87
CA GLU A 31 -18.43 -24.11 10.70
C GLU A 31 -17.73 -23.07 9.82
N ASN A 32 -18.35 -21.90 9.64
CA ASN A 32 -17.77 -20.80 8.88
C ASN A 32 -16.49 -20.26 9.53
N ILE A 33 -16.50 -20.00 10.85
CA ILE A 33 -15.35 -19.42 11.57
C ILE A 33 -14.19 -20.41 11.64
N LYS A 34 -14.46 -21.72 11.76
CA LYS A 34 -13.43 -22.75 11.77
C LYS A 34 -12.56 -22.73 10.50
N GLN A 35 -13.10 -22.28 9.37
CA GLN A 35 -12.35 -22.16 8.11
C GLN A 35 -11.53 -20.86 7.99
N VAL A 36 -11.79 -19.87 8.86
CA VAL A 36 -11.18 -18.53 8.78
C VAL A 36 -9.66 -18.57 8.88
N PRO A 37 -9.01 -19.30 9.82
CA PRO A 37 -7.54 -19.32 9.90
C PRO A 37 -6.86 -19.74 8.59
N GLN A 38 -7.41 -20.76 7.92
CA GLN A 38 -6.88 -21.25 6.64
C GLN A 38 -7.08 -20.25 5.50
N LYS A 39 -8.31 -19.74 5.34
CA LYS A 39 -8.61 -18.72 4.31
C LYS A 39 -7.80 -17.45 4.52
N LEU A 40 -7.62 -17.05 5.77
CA LEU A 40 -6.84 -15.87 6.14
C LEU A 40 -5.36 -16.01 5.73
N GLN A 41 -4.77 -17.19 5.91
CA GLN A 41 -3.41 -17.48 5.41
C GLN A 41 -3.33 -17.36 3.89
N GLN A 42 -4.33 -17.87 3.16
CA GLN A 42 -4.40 -17.78 1.70
C GLN A 42 -4.45 -16.32 1.23
N TYR A 43 -5.38 -15.52 1.76
CA TYR A 43 -5.54 -14.11 1.37
C TYR A 43 -4.33 -13.26 1.77
N THR A 44 -3.73 -13.53 2.93
CA THR A 44 -2.48 -12.87 3.33
C THR A 44 -1.33 -13.22 2.38
N GLY A 45 -1.24 -14.49 1.97
CA GLY A 45 -0.22 -14.97 1.03
C GLY A 45 -0.35 -14.38 -0.37
N SER A 46 -1.59 -14.15 -0.82
CA SER A 46 -1.88 -13.47 -2.09
C SER A 46 -2.00 -11.95 -1.96
N LYS A 47 -1.70 -11.36 -0.79
CA LYS A 47 -1.73 -9.91 -0.52
C LYS A 47 -3.10 -9.23 -0.67
N HIS A 48 -4.19 -9.98 -0.55
CA HIS A 48 -5.57 -9.45 -0.51
C HIS A 48 -5.92 -9.07 0.93
N TYR A 49 -5.30 -7.99 1.38
CA TYR A 49 -5.28 -7.58 2.77
C TYR A 49 -6.61 -7.04 3.28
N LEU A 50 -7.42 -6.40 2.44
CA LEU A 50 -8.72 -5.86 2.85
C LEU A 50 -9.71 -7.00 3.09
N ILE A 51 -9.81 -7.97 2.17
CA ILE A 51 -10.67 -9.15 2.35
C ILE A 51 -10.22 -9.96 3.57
N ALA A 52 -8.90 -10.17 3.72
CA ALA A 52 -8.33 -10.83 4.89
C ALA A 52 -8.73 -10.13 6.20
N THR A 53 -8.62 -8.80 6.23
CA THR A 53 -8.94 -8.01 7.42
C THR A 53 -10.43 -8.02 7.72
N ASP A 54 -11.29 -7.91 6.71
CA ASP A 54 -12.75 -7.94 6.86
C ASP A 54 -13.21 -9.26 7.47
N MET A 55 -12.73 -10.36 6.87
CA MET A 55 -13.02 -11.70 7.37
C MET A 55 -12.57 -11.88 8.81
N LEU A 56 -11.37 -11.41 9.15
CA LEU A 56 -10.81 -11.53 10.50
C LEU A 56 -11.58 -10.69 11.52
N VAL A 57 -11.94 -9.46 11.20
CA VAL A 57 -12.72 -8.59 12.09
C VAL A 57 -14.10 -9.18 12.32
N SER A 58 -14.82 -9.60 11.27
CA SER A 58 -16.14 -10.22 11.41
C SER A 58 -16.09 -11.55 12.17
N ALA A 59 -15.06 -12.36 11.98
CA ALA A 59 -14.90 -13.61 12.72
C ALA A 59 -14.66 -13.37 14.22
N VAL A 60 -13.83 -12.38 14.56
CA VAL A 60 -13.60 -12.01 15.97
C VAL A 60 -14.88 -11.43 16.60
N GLU A 61 -15.60 -10.56 15.90
CA GLU A 61 -16.88 -10.00 16.38
C GLU A 61 -17.94 -11.09 16.63
N SER A 62 -18.00 -12.11 15.77
CA SER A 62 -18.88 -13.26 15.96
C SER A 62 -18.50 -14.10 17.20
N LEU A 63 -17.21 -14.35 17.40
CA LEU A 63 -16.70 -15.08 18.56
C LEU A 63 -16.88 -14.33 19.90
N GLU A 64 -16.86 -13.00 19.88
CA GLU A 64 -17.12 -12.14 21.03
C GLU A 64 -18.62 -11.85 21.25
N GLY A 65 -19.46 -12.12 20.24
CA GLY A 65 -20.90 -11.88 20.26
C GLY A 65 -21.72 -13.17 20.38
N PRO A 66 -22.39 -13.62 19.29
CA PRO A 66 -23.30 -14.76 19.32
C PRO A 66 -22.68 -16.06 19.83
N LEU A 67 -21.39 -16.28 19.59
CA LEU A 67 -20.70 -17.52 19.95
C LEU A 67 -19.95 -17.46 21.28
N LEU A 68 -20.03 -16.36 22.01
CA LEU A 68 -19.29 -16.15 23.25
C LEU A 68 -19.55 -17.26 24.30
N GLN A 69 -20.77 -17.77 24.34
CA GLN A 69 -21.23 -18.79 25.29
C GLN A 69 -20.69 -20.20 24.97
N VAL A 70 -20.13 -20.41 23.77
CA VAL A 70 -19.62 -21.71 23.33
C VAL A 70 -18.19 -21.91 23.84
N GLU A 71 -18.05 -22.58 24.99
CA GLU A 71 -16.74 -22.81 25.65
C GLU A 71 -15.72 -23.54 24.76
N GLY A 72 -16.19 -24.43 23.87
CA GLY A 72 -15.33 -25.19 22.95
C GLY A 72 -14.60 -24.35 21.88
N LEU A 73 -14.87 -23.05 21.78
CA LEU A 73 -14.21 -22.12 20.85
C LEU A 73 -13.10 -21.29 21.49
N SER A 74 -12.68 -21.61 22.71
CA SER A 74 -11.66 -20.85 23.45
C SER A 74 -10.31 -20.76 22.73
N ASP A 75 -9.80 -21.88 22.23
CA ASP A 75 -8.54 -21.91 21.47
C ASP A 75 -8.63 -21.11 20.17
N LEU A 76 -9.73 -21.26 19.44
CA LEU A 76 -9.97 -20.53 18.18
C LEU A 76 -10.10 -19.03 18.42
N ARG A 77 -10.74 -18.62 19.53
CA ARG A 77 -10.76 -17.23 20.00
C ARG A 77 -9.35 -16.70 20.20
N LEU A 78 -8.52 -17.40 20.96
CA LEU A 78 -7.15 -17.00 21.23
C LEU A 78 -6.34 -16.89 19.93
N GLU A 79 -6.47 -17.87 19.03
CA GLU A 79 -5.80 -17.88 17.72
C GLU A 79 -6.19 -16.65 16.88
N LEU A 80 -7.50 -16.41 16.68
CA LEU A 80 -7.96 -15.30 15.85
C LEU A 80 -7.64 -13.94 16.47
N HIS A 81 -7.69 -13.79 17.80
CA HIS A 81 -7.22 -12.58 18.47
C HIS A 81 -5.73 -12.34 18.25
N SER A 82 -4.90 -13.37 18.41
CA SER A 82 -3.48 -13.29 18.13
C SER A 82 -3.22 -12.92 16.66
N LYS A 83 -3.98 -13.49 15.74
CA LYS A 83 -3.87 -13.15 14.32
C LYS A 83 -4.31 -11.73 14.01
N LYS A 84 -5.34 -11.20 14.68
CA LYS A 84 -5.76 -9.78 14.59
C LYS A 84 -4.66 -8.85 15.11
N MET A 85 -4.02 -9.22 16.22
CA MET A 85 -2.87 -8.49 16.76
C MET A 85 -1.65 -8.56 15.83
N ASN A 86 -1.45 -9.63 15.06
CA ASN A 86 -0.34 -9.68 14.10
C ASN A 86 -0.66 -8.99 12.78
N MET A 87 -1.93 -8.96 12.36
CA MET A 87 -2.33 -8.44 11.04
C MET A 87 -1.91 -6.98 10.86
N HIS A 88 -2.11 -6.12 11.87
CA HIS A 88 -1.76 -4.70 11.73
C HIS A 88 -0.25 -4.48 11.51
N LEU A 89 0.62 -5.31 12.11
CA LEU A 89 2.06 -5.24 11.90
C LEU A 89 2.42 -5.57 10.45
N VAL A 90 1.81 -6.61 9.89
CA VAL A 90 1.99 -7.00 8.47
C VAL A 90 1.57 -5.87 7.54
N LEU A 91 0.44 -5.23 7.79
CA LEU A 91 -0.05 -4.12 6.97
C LEU A 91 0.89 -2.90 7.04
N ILE A 92 1.41 -2.56 8.23
CA ILE A 92 2.38 -1.46 8.40
C ILE A 92 3.68 -1.76 7.65
N ASP A 93 4.20 -2.99 7.75
CA ASP A 93 5.44 -3.37 7.08
C ASP A 93 5.29 -3.33 5.56
N GLU A 94 4.16 -3.79 5.01
CA GLU A 94 3.89 -3.67 3.57
C GLU A 94 3.68 -2.22 3.13
N LEU A 95 3.05 -1.38 3.96
CA LEU A 95 2.92 0.04 3.68
C LEU A 95 4.29 0.70 3.56
N HIS A 96 5.21 0.39 4.48
CA HIS A 96 6.58 0.89 4.45
C HIS A 96 7.36 0.38 3.24
N ARG A 97 7.18 -0.89 2.87
CA ARG A 97 7.75 -1.44 1.64
C ARG A 97 7.30 -0.64 0.42
N HIS A 98 6.02 -0.28 0.34
CA HIS A 98 5.51 0.53 -0.75
C HIS A 98 6.03 1.98 -0.72
N LEU A 99 6.08 2.59 0.47
CA LEU A 99 6.57 3.96 0.67
C LEU A 99 8.05 4.17 0.32
N TYR A 100 8.93 3.22 0.66
CA TYR A 100 10.38 3.43 0.57
C TYR A 100 11.10 2.52 -0.42
N ILE A 101 10.57 1.32 -0.69
CA ILE A 101 11.23 0.33 -1.56
C ILE A 101 10.61 0.37 -2.96
N LYS A 102 9.29 0.17 -3.10
CA LYS A 102 8.65 0.16 -4.43
C LYS A 102 8.53 1.53 -5.07
N SER A 103 8.29 2.59 -4.29
CA SER A 103 8.29 3.97 -4.80
C SER A 103 9.61 4.32 -5.50
N THR A 104 10.74 3.81 -4.98
CA THR A 104 12.08 4.11 -5.47
C THR A 104 12.66 3.08 -6.44
N SER A 105 12.08 1.86 -6.54
CA SER A 105 12.68 0.76 -7.30
C SER A 105 12.76 1.00 -8.81
N LYS A 106 11.84 1.81 -9.36
CA LYS A 106 11.79 2.15 -10.80
C LYS A 106 12.68 3.35 -11.14
N VAL A 107 13.15 4.09 -10.14
CA VAL A 107 13.94 5.31 -10.30
C VAL A 107 15.41 4.94 -10.56
N GLY A 108 15.98 5.44 -11.66
CA GLY A 108 17.37 5.17 -12.06
C GLY A 108 17.57 4.00 -13.05
N GLN A 109 16.53 3.24 -13.40
CA GLN A 109 16.63 2.19 -14.44
C GLN A 109 16.62 2.75 -15.87
N ARG A 110 16.28 4.03 -16.06
CA ARG A 110 16.13 4.69 -17.37
C ARG A 110 17.41 4.73 -18.22
N ASN A 111 18.60 4.52 -17.63
CA ASN A 111 19.87 4.61 -18.37
C ASN A 111 20.35 3.31 -19.03
N LYS A 112 19.68 2.16 -18.85
CA LYS A 112 20.11 0.88 -19.48
C LYS A 112 19.58 0.64 -20.89
N GLU A 113 18.47 1.27 -21.31
CA GLU A 113 17.86 0.97 -22.62
C GLU A 113 18.42 1.79 -23.80
N LYS A 114 19.04 2.95 -23.56
CA LYS A 114 19.65 3.73 -24.65
C LYS A 114 20.93 3.13 -25.24
N GLY A 115 21.50 2.11 -24.58
CA GLY A 115 22.75 1.46 -25.02
C GLY A 115 22.60 0.26 -25.95
N ARG A 116 21.38 -0.17 -26.29
CA ARG A 116 21.15 -1.40 -27.09
C ARG A 116 20.67 -1.18 -28.53
N ILE A 117 20.50 0.07 -28.97
CA ILE A 117 20.06 0.39 -30.34
C ILE A 117 21.15 1.18 -31.08
N SER A 118 22.38 0.66 -31.10
CA SER A 118 23.40 1.09 -32.07
C SER A 118 24.53 0.09 -32.13
N SER A 119 24.29 -1.06 -32.76
CA SER A 119 25.37 -1.98 -33.13
C SER A 119 25.01 -2.79 -34.36
N HIS A 120 24.82 -2.11 -35.49
CA HIS A 120 24.99 -2.57 -36.88
C HIS A 120 24.94 -1.25 -37.68
N VAL A 121 26.02 -0.71 -38.25
CA VAL A 121 26.88 -1.22 -39.32
C VAL A 121 28.17 -0.37 -39.36
N LYS A 122 29.34 -1.03 -39.49
CA LYS A 122 30.65 -0.47 -39.94
C LYS A 122 30.54 -0.07 -41.43
N ASP A 123 31.11 0.99 -42.00
CA ASP A 123 32.46 1.55 -41.93
C ASP A 123 32.51 2.88 -42.74
N ALA A 124 33.61 3.63 -42.59
CA ALA A 124 34.22 4.64 -43.49
C ALA A 124 34.13 6.15 -43.11
N SER A 125 35.25 6.62 -42.52
CA SER A 125 35.93 7.93 -42.64
C SER A 125 35.16 9.23 -42.98
N ALA A 126 35.26 10.23 -42.10
CA ALA A 126 35.94 11.52 -42.35
C ALA A 126 35.82 12.48 -41.13
N MET A 127 36.78 13.41 -41.06
CA MET A 127 37.09 14.43 -40.05
C MET A 127 35.94 15.37 -39.59
N PRO A 128 36.11 16.10 -38.46
CA PRO A 128 35.06 16.88 -37.81
C PRO A 128 34.90 18.27 -38.45
N LEU A 129 33.65 18.71 -38.61
CA LEU A 129 33.32 20.10 -38.89
C LEU A 129 32.39 20.63 -37.81
N LEU A 130 32.84 21.68 -37.14
CA LEU A 130 32.05 22.53 -36.26
C LEU A 130 31.00 23.24 -37.11
N ASP A 131 29.73 23.20 -36.72
CA ASP A 131 28.76 24.20 -37.16
C ASP A 131 28.01 24.75 -35.95
N VAL A 132 28.27 26.02 -35.70
CA VAL A 132 27.58 26.88 -34.73
C VAL A 132 26.58 27.65 -35.56
N THR A 133 25.29 27.39 -35.37
CA THR A 133 24.19 28.37 -35.50
C THR A 133 22.84 27.68 -35.41
N ASN A 134 22.03 28.04 -34.40
CA ASN A 134 20.70 28.66 -34.58
C ASN A 134 19.77 28.39 -33.40
N LEU A 135 19.65 29.43 -32.58
CA LEU A 135 18.55 29.69 -31.68
C LEU A 135 17.31 30.08 -32.51
N SER A 136 16.15 29.46 -32.27
CA SER A 136 14.84 30.01 -32.65
C SER A 136 13.70 29.41 -31.80
N THR A 137 13.29 30.23 -30.84
CA THR A 137 11.95 30.46 -30.24
C THR A 137 10.78 29.48 -30.47
N PRO A 138 10.01 29.17 -29.40
CA PRO A 138 8.75 28.42 -29.48
C PRO A 138 7.56 29.38 -29.64
N ARG A 139 6.72 29.19 -30.67
CA ARG A 139 5.32 29.67 -30.74
C ARG A 139 4.63 29.16 -32.00
N LYS A 140 3.72 28.20 -31.85
CA LYS A 140 2.44 28.16 -32.60
C LYS A 140 1.35 27.63 -31.66
N PHE A 141 0.34 28.47 -31.49
CA PHE A 141 -0.82 28.35 -30.62
C PHE A 141 -2.05 28.45 -31.55
N LEU A 142 -3.10 27.69 -31.25
CA LEU A 142 -4.48 27.72 -31.79
C LEU A 142 -4.69 27.12 -33.19
N ASP A 143 -5.65 26.24 -33.51
CA ASP A 143 -6.61 25.38 -32.80
C ASP A 143 -7.32 24.50 -33.88
N SER A 144 -7.90 23.39 -33.43
CA SER A 144 -9.20 22.83 -33.86
C SER A 144 -9.24 21.45 -34.54
N SER A 145 -9.58 20.49 -33.67
CA SER A 145 -10.52 19.39 -33.85
C SER A 145 -10.26 18.33 -34.94
N GLN A 146 -9.95 17.10 -34.53
CA GLN A 146 -10.93 16.01 -34.34
C GLN A 146 -10.19 14.68 -34.14
N PHE A 147 -10.81 13.80 -33.34
CA PHE A 147 -10.56 12.36 -33.24
C PHE A 147 -9.55 11.83 -32.19
N SER A 148 -10.14 11.39 -31.07
CA SER A 148 -9.88 10.14 -30.33
C SER A 148 -8.49 9.83 -29.76
N THR A 149 -8.38 9.89 -28.42
CA THR A 149 -8.17 8.77 -27.47
C THR A 149 -7.55 9.32 -26.20
N THR A 150 -8.40 9.82 -25.31
CA THR A 150 -7.98 10.32 -23.99
C THR A 150 -7.97 9.14 -23.01
N GLY A 151 -6.77 8.77 -22.55
CA GLY A 151 -6.56 7.82 -21.45
C GLY A 151 -5.40 8.25 -20.56
N ASN A 152 -5.22 9.56 -20.38
CA ASN A 152 -4.26 10.14 -19.45
C ASN A 152 -4.82 10.00 -18.03
N SER A 153 -4.48 8.94 -17.30
CA SER A 153 -4.86 8.75 -15.89
C SER A 153 -3.96 9.56 -14.96
N SER A 154 -3.89 10.86 -15.19
CA SER A 154 -3.44 11.83 -14.21
C SER A 154 -4.58 12.10 -13.22
N GLY A 155 -4.43 11.65 -11.97
CA GLY A 155 -5.17 12.15 -10.80
C GLY A 155 -6.69 12.03 -10.87
N ARG A 156 -7.23 10.80 -10.88
CA ARG A 156 -8.55 10.60 -10.28
C ARG A 156 -8.34 10.44 -8.78
N ASP A 157 -8.94 11.34 -8.00
CA ASP A 157 -9.18 11.14 -6.58
C ASP A 157 -9.96 9.83 -6.42
N VAL A 158 -9.24 8.72 -6.20
CA VAL A 158 -9.86 7.44 -5.88
C VAL A 158 -10.31 7.56 -4.43
N SER A 159 -11.61 7.80 -4.24
CA SER A 159 -12.24 7.81 -2.93
C SER A 159 -12.00 6.47 -2.25
N LEU A 160 -11.44 6.48 -1.03
CA LEU A 160 -11.18 5.27 -0.23
C LEU A 160 -12.45 4.44 0.05
N MET A 161 -13.64 5.06 -0.07
CA MET A 161 -14.92 4.37 -0.01
C MET A 161 -15.17 3.42 -1.19
N GLU A 162 -14.70 3.75 -2.39
CA GLU A 162 -14.91 2.94 -3.62
C GLU A 162 -13.86 1.84 -3.83
N ILE A 163 -12.77 1.85 -3.03
CA ILE A 163 -11.73 0.83 -3.13
C ILE A 163 -12.32 -0.53 -2.71
N LYS A 164 -12.56 -1.38 -3.71
CA LYS A 164 -12.87 -2.80 -3.58
C LYS A 164 -11.67 -3.59 -4.11
N GLU A 165 -11.25 -4.61 -3.37
CA GLU A 165 -10.25 -5.54 -3.88
C GLU A 165 -10.87 -6.39 -5.00
N ASP A 166 -10.20 -6.37 -6.15
CA ASP A 166 -10.45 -7.31 -7.24
C ASP A 166 -9.56 -8.53 -7.02
N LEU A 167 -10.16 -9.73 -7.04
CA LEU A 167 -9.48 -10.99 -6.78
C LEU A 167 -8.74 -11.55 -8.00
N GLU A 168 -8.99 -10.99 -9.20
CA GLU A 168 -8.37 -11.47 -10.44
C GLU A 168 -7.10 -10.70 -10.83
N LEU A 169 -6.82 -9.57 -10.18
CA LEU A 169 -5.69 -8.70 -10.47
C LEU A 169 -4.64 -8.81 -9.37
N ASP A 170 -3.36 -8.60 -9.73
CA ASP A 170 -2.31 -8.46 -8.71
C ASP A 170 -2.56 -7.14 -7.95
N PRO A 171 -2.87 -7.20 -6.63
CA PRO A 171 -3.18 -6.01 -5.86
C PRO A 171 -1.99 -5.04 -5.81
N GLU A 172 -0.77 -5.52 -6.08
CA GLU A 172 0.44 -4.72 -6.05
C GLU A 172 0.76 -3.94 -7.34
N GLU A 173 0.02 -4.16 -8.43
CA GLU A 173 0.27 -3.52 -9.73
C GLU A 173 0.14 -1.99 -9.64
N ASN A 174 -0.90 -1.53 -8.95
CA ASN A 174 -1.17 -0.12 -8.69
C ASN A 174 -0.81 0.24 -7.25
N SER A 175 0.47 0.59 -7.03
CA SER A 175 0.99 0.92 -5.69
C SER A 175 0.19 1.98 -4.94
N SER A 176 -0.38 2.97 -5.64
CA SER A 176 -1.22 4.00 -5.01
C SER A 176 -2.49 3.42 -4.40
N VAL A 177 -3.24 2.63 -5.19
CA VAL A 177 -4.46 1.94 -4.77
C VAL A 177 -4.15 0.94 -3.66
N PHE A 178 -3.05 0.20 -3.79
CA PHE A 178 -2.61 -0.75 -2.78
C PHE A 178 -2.34 -0.11 -1.42
N MET A 179 -1.65 1.04 -1.38
CA MET A 179 -1.46 1.78 -0.12
C MET A 179 -2.81 2.20 0.49
N GLY A 180 -3.80 2.58 -0.33
CA GLY A 180 -5.17 2.85 0.11
C GLY A 180 -5.86 1.62 0.70
N ILE A 181 -5.69 0.43 0.09
CA ILE A 181 -6.18 -0.86 0.60
C ILE A 181 -5.58 -1.15 1.99
N LEU A 182 -4.27 -1.00 2.15
CA LEU A 182 -3.58 -1.22 3.43
C LEU A 182 -4.10 -0.27 4.51
N ILE A 183 -4.24 1.02 4.20
CA ILE A 183 -4.76 2.02 5.14
C ILE A 183 -6.22 1.71 5.52
N LYS A 184 -7.04 1.28 4.56
CA LYS A 184 -8.43 0.85 4.82
C LYS A 184 -8.48 -0.38 5.73
N GLY A 185 -7.60 -1.37 5.52
CA GLY A 185 -7.45 -2.51 6.43
C GLY A 185 -7.04 -2.08 7.84
N LEU A 186 -6.03 -1.22 7.96
CA LEU A 186 -5.58 -0.66 9.24
C LEU A 186 -6.69 0.14 9.95
N ALA A 187 -7.53 0.84 9.17
CA ALA A 187 -8.68 1.55 9.69
C ALA A 187 -9.70 0.61 10.33
N LYS A 188 -9.98 -0.53 9.69
CA LYS A 188 -10.89 -1.56 10.21
C LYS A 188 -10.34 -2.27 11.45
N LEU A 189 -9.02 -2.41 11.54
CA LEU A 189 -8.36 -2.91 12.76
C LEU A 189 -8.29 -1.87 13.89
N ARG A 190 -8.71 -0.62 13.65
CA ARG A 190 -8.60 0.51 14.59
C ARG A 190 -7.15 0.83 14.97
N LYS A 191 -6.23 0.75 14.00
CA LYS A 191 -4.78 0.90 14.22
C LYS A 191 -4.15 2.11 13.54
N ILE A 192 -4.95 3.12 13.19
CA ILE A 192 -4.48 4.33 12.51
C ILE A 192 -3.46 5.14 13.34
N PRO A 193 -3.67 5.39 14.66
CA PRO A 193 -2.67 6.08 15.48
C PRO A 193 -1.32 5.36 15.51
N GLU A 194 -1.33 4.03 15.67
CA GLU A 194 -0.11 3.23 15.65
C GLU A 194 0.59 3.27 14.30
N THR A 195 -0.16 3.26 13.19
CA THR A 195 0.38 3.40 11.84
C THR A 195 1.07 4.76 11.64
N ILE A 196 0.43 5.86 12.04
CA ILE A 196 0.99 7.21 11.92
C ILE A 196 2.31 7.29 12.67
N LYS A 197 2.32 6.82 13.92
CA LYS A 197 3.53 6.77 14.74
C LYS A 197 4.62 5.91 14.11
N ALA A 198 4.28 4.72 13.60
CA ALA A 198 5.24 3.84 12.95
C ALA A 198 5.86 4.48 11.70
N ILE A 199 5.08 5.19 10.89
CA ILE A 199 5.57 5.93 9.72
C ILE A 199 6.57 7.00 10.17
N GLN A 200 6.21 7.82 11.17
CA GLN A 200 7.08 8.88 11.69
C GLN A 200 8.38 8.32 12.29
N ASP A 201 8.28 7.29 13.12
CA ASP A 201 9.43 6.69 13.83
C ASP A 201 10.43 6.07 12.85
N ARG A 202 9.98 5.49 11.72
CA ARG A 202 10.87 4.84 10.74
C ARG A 202 11.31 5.74 9.58
N LEU A 203 10.67 6.90 9.37
CA LEU A 203 10.91 7.78 8.22
C LEU A 203 12.39 8.14 8.05
N GLU A 204 13.03 8.68 9.08
CA GLU A 204 14.43 9.11 9.02
C GLU A 204 15.38 7.94 8.71
N GLN A 205 15.15 6.78 9.34
CA GLN A 205 15.96 5.60 9.11
C GLN A 205 15.82 5.09 7.66
N GLU A 206 14.61 5.03 7.13
CA GLU A 206 14.36 4.58 5.75
C GLU A 206 14.97 5.53 4.72
N LEU A 207 14.89 6.84 4.93
CA LEU A 207 15.57 7.84 4.09
C LEU A 207 17.10 7.62 4.09
N LYS A 208 17.72 7.41 5.26
CA LYS A 208 19.16 7.08 5.35
C LYS A 208 19.49 5.77 4.61
N GLN A 209 18.60 4.77 4.65
CA GLN A 209 18.79 3.53 3.90
C GLN A 209 18.70 3.77 2.38
N ILE A 210 17.82 4.65 1.91
CA ILE A 210 17.74 5.04 0.51
C ILE A 210 19.05 5.71 0.07
N VAL A 211 19.63 6.60 0.89
CA VAL A 211 20.96 7.17 0.62
C VAL A 211 21.99 6.08 0.45
N LYS A 212 22.14 5.21 1.47
CA LYS A 212 23.14 4.13 1.46
C LYS A 212 23.00 3.22 0.23
N ARG A 213 21.77 2.79 -0.09
CA ARG A 213 21.49 1.94 -1.27
C ARG A 213 21.84 2.66 -2.58
N SER A 214 21.52 3.96 -2.68
CA SER A 214 21.80 4.74 -3.89
C SER A 214 23.28 5.04 -4.07
N THR A 215 24.01 5.34 -2.99
CA THR A 215 25.47 5.49 -3.01
C THR A 215 26.13 4.20 -3.49
N THR A 216 25.68 3.05 -2.98
CA THR A 216 26.17 1.74 -3.43
C THR A 216 25.85 1.50 -4.92
N GLN A 217 24.63 1.82 -5.34
CA GLN A 217 24.20 1.69 -6.75
C GLN A 217 25.08 2.51 -7.71
N VAL A 218 25.43 3.75 -7.36
CA VAL A 218 26.26 4.63 -8.20
C VAL A 218 27.73 4.19 -8.16
N ALA A 219 28.24 3.84 -6.97
CA ALA A 219 29.61 3.34 -6.84
C ALA A 219 29.83 2.07 -7.67
N ASP A 220 28.94 1.08 -7.56
CA ASP A 220 28.99 -0.17 -8.33
C ASP A 220 28.88 0.10 -9.84
N GLY A 221 28.02 1.05 -10.25
CA GLY A 221 27.90 1.48 -11.64
C GLY A 221 29.18 2.10 -12.20
N GLY A 222 29.86 2.94 -11.41
CA GLY A 222 31.15 3.53 -11.74
C GLY A 222 32.26 2.48 -11.90
N TYR A 223 32.33 1.52 -10.97
CA TYR A 223 33.28 0.41 -11.06
C TYR A 223 33.07 -0.44 -12.33
N GLN A 224 31.82 -0.76 -12.68
CA GLN A 224 31.50 -1.53 -13.89
C GLN A 224 31.87 -0.80 -15.18
N ARG A 225 31.86 0.54 -15.17
CA ARG A 225 32.27 1.36 -16.31
C ARG A 225 33.79 1.54 -16.39
N GLY A 226 34.56 1.04 -15.42
CA GLY A 226 36.02 1.19 -15.35
C GLY A 226 36.47 2.59 -14.95
N GLU A 227 35.59 3.38 -14.32
CA GLU A 227 35.94 4.72 -13.84
C GLU A 227 36.79 4.62 -12.57
N ASN A 228 38.03 5.13 -12.61
CA ASN A 228 38.86 5.23 -11.41
C ASN A 228 38.30 6.34 -10.50
N ILE A 229 37.63 5.92 -9.41
CA ILE A 229 37.03 6.82 -8.39
C ILE A 229 38.07 7.80 -7.80
N VAL A 230 39.36 7.50 -7.91
CA VAL A 230 40.44 8.21 -7.20
C VAL A 230 40.91 9.48 -7.92
N GLN A 231 40.68 9.69 -9.24
CA GLN A 231 41.44 10.75 -9.95
C GLN A 231 40.70 11.70 -10.91
N GLU A 232 39.54 11.39 -11.53
CA GLU A 232 38.92 12.35 -12.48
C GLU A 232 37.38 12.44 -12.49
N ASN A 233 36.64 11.38 -12.10
CA ASN A 233 35.17 11.36 -12.23
C ASN A 233 34.38 11.65 -10.94
N GLN A 234 35.05 12.00 -9.84
CA GLN A 234 34.38 12.30 -8.56
C GLN A 234 33.23 13.32 -8.65
N PRO A 235 33.36 14.47 -9.34
CA PRO A 235 32.25 15.42 -9.42
C PRO A 235 31.07 14.90 -10.26
N ARG A 236 31.31 14.02 -11.23
CA ARG A 236 30.26 13.41 -12.06
C ARG A 236 29.47 12.34 -11.31
N LEU A 237 30.16 11.47 -10.57
CA LEU A 237 29.51 10.45 -9.74
C LEU A 237 28.72 11.07 -8.59
N LEU A 238 29.23 12.16 -8.00
CA LEU A 238 28.49 12.90 -6.98
C LEU A 238 27.22 13.55 -7.57
N LEU A 239 27.33 14.14 -8.76
CA LEU A 239 26.17 14.69 -9.46
C LEU A 239 25.14 13.60 -9.78
N GLU A 240 25.58 12.45 -10.31
CA GLU A 240 24.69 11.31 -10.60
C GLU A 240 24.00 10.78 -9.34
N LEU A 241 24.74 10.68 -8.23
CA LEU A 241 24.17 10.31 -6.94
C LEU A 241 23.13 11.33 -6.47
N LEU A 242 23.44 12.62 -6.57
CA LEU A 242 22.55 13.68 -6.13
C LEU A 242 21.26 13.71 -6.95
N GLU A 243 21.36 13.62 -8.28
CA GLU A 243 20.20 13.52 -9.19
C GLU A 243 19.35 12.28 -8.86
N LEU A 244 19.99 11.12 -8.68
CA LEU A 244 19.29 9.88 -8.32
C LEU A 244 18.58 9.99 -6.96
N LEU A 245 19.22 10.63 -5.97
CA LEU A 245 18.63 10.85 -4.65
C LEU A 245 17.44 11.80 -4.72
N PHE A 246 17.54 12.90 -5.47
CA PHE A 246 16.42 13.81 -5.66
C PHE A 246 15.23 13.12 -6.30
N ASP A 247 15.44 12.33 -7.37
CA ASP A 247 14.35 11.58 -8.00
C ASP A 247 13.72 10.56 -7.04
N LYS A 248 14.54 9.84 -6.26
CA LYS A 248 14.04 8.84 -5.28
C LYS A 248 13.29 9.51 -4.14
N PHE A 249 13.79 10.60 -3.58
CA PHE A 249 13.11 11.33 -2.52
C PHE A 249 11.84 12.02 -3.01
N ASN A 250 11.80 12.52 -4.24
CA ASN A 250 10.57 13.00 -4.86
C ASN A 250 9.53 11.87 -4.99
N ALA A 251 9.95 10.66 -5.37
CA ALA A 251 9.06 9.50 -5.44
C ALA A 251 8.52 9.09 -4.05
N VAL A 252 9.37 9.14 -3.01
CA VAL A 252 8.95 8.91 -1.62
C VAL A 252 7.97 9.97 -1.16
N ALA A 253 8.25 11.25 -1.40
CA ALA A 253 7.35 12.37 -1.06
C ALA A 253 5.99 12.22 -1.75
N ALA A 254 5.96 11.83 -3.03
CA ALA A 254 4.72 11.54 -3.75
C ALA A 254 3.95 10.35 -3.13
N ALA A 255 4.65 9.30 -2.70
CA ALA A 255 4.03 8.16 -2.01
C ALA A 255 3.44 8.57 -0.65
N HIS A 256 4.15 9.39 0.14
CA HIS A 256 3.62 9.95 1.39
C HIS A 256 2.41 10.87 1.15
N ALA A 257 2.38 11.66 0.08
CA ALA A 257 1.23 12.49 -0.25
C ALA A 257 -0.03 11.64 -0.52
N ILE A 258 0.12 10.51 -1.21
CA ILE A 258 -0.98 9.56 -1.44
C ILE A 258 -1.45 8.96 -0.11
N VAL A 259 -0.51 8.48 0.73
CA VAL A 259 -0.83 7.91 2.05
C VAL A 259 -1.53 8.93 2.95
N LEU A 260 -1.07 10.18 2.97
CA LEU A 260 -1.70 11.27 3.71
C LEU A 260 -3.12 11.54 3.22
N GLY A 261 -3.35 11.55 1.90
CA GLY A 261 -4.71 11.68 1.34
C GLY A 261 -5.64 10.57 1.84
N HIS A 262 -5.18 9.31 1.84
CA HIS A 262 -5.97 8.18 2.35
C HIS A 262 -6.17 8.23 3.87
N LEU A 263 -5.17 8.65 4.65
CA LEU A 263 -5.28 8.83 6.10
C LEU A 263 -6.28 9.95 6.44
N GLN A 264 -6.22 11.09 5.74
CA GLN A 264 -7.15 12.21 5.91
C GLN A 264 -8.59 11.77 5.62
N GLN A 265 -8.82 11.06 4.51
CA GLN A 265 -10.15 10.51 4.18
C GLN A 265 -10.66 9.55 5.27
N THR A 266 -9.77 8.76 5.86
CA THR A 266 -10.12 7.80 6.92
C THR A 266 -10.49 8.49 8.23
N VAL A 267 -9.74 9.51 8.64
CA VAL A 267 -10.00 10.27 9.88
C VAL A 267 -11.23 11.16 9.73
N SER A 268 -11.41 11.79 8.56
CA SER A 268 -12.51 12.74 8.29
C SER A 268 -13.84 12.06 8.00
N SER A 269 -13.87 10.73 7.84
CA SER A 269 -15.09 9.99 7.54
C SER A 269 -16.07 10.06 8.72
N PRO A 270 -17.38 10.32 8.50
CA PRO A 270 -18.37 10.41 9.58
C PRO A 270 -18.60 9.07 10.32
N SER A 271 -18.09 7.96 9.79
CA SER A 271 -18.08 6.64 10.43
C SER A 271 -16.79 6.33 11.19
N SER A 272 -15.85 7.29 11.27
CA SER A 272 -14.59 7.12 11.97
C SER A 272 -14.86 7.04 13.47
N GLN A 273 -14.45 5.94 14.11
CA GLN A 273 -14.52 5.77 15.57
C GLN A 273 -13.29 6.35 16.28
N TYR A 274 -12.60 7.24 15.58
CA TYR A 274 -11.40 7.90 16.07
C TYR A 274 -11.82 9.18 16.77
N ASP A 275 -11.26 9.41 17.96
CA ASP A 275 -11.42 10.67 18.65
C ASP A 275 -10.88 11.81 17.79
N SER A 276 -11.50 12.99 17.86
CA SER A 276 -11.19 14.17 17.03
C SER A 276 -9.77 14.73 17.21
N ASP A 277 -8.91 14.05 17.97
CA ASP A 277 -7.57 14.48 18.39
C ASP A 277 -6.43 13.69 17.70
N ILE A 278 -6.72 12.87 16.67
CA ILE A 278 -5.65 12.24 15.89
C ILE A 278 -4.90 13.31 15.08
N LYS A 279 -3.71 13.67 15.57
CA LYS A 279 -2.76 14.52 14.85
C LYS A 279 -2.05 13.71 13.76
N LEU A 280 -2.37 14.01 12.50
CA LEU A 280 -1.63 13.51 11.35
C LEU A 280 -0.28 14.23 11.22
N TYR A 281 0.72 13.55 10.68
CA TYR A 281 1.91 14.21 10.15
C TYR A 281 1.57 14.96 8.86
N ASP A 282 2.39 15.93 8.48
CA ASP A 282 2.19 16.68 7.24
C ASP A 282 3.34 16.49 6.25
N MET A 283 3.19 17.06 5.06
CA MET A 283 4.26 17.03 4.06
C MET A 283 5.47 17.86 4.48
N ALA A 284 5.32 18.86 5.35
CA ALA A 284 6.45 19.65 5.83
C ALA A 284 7.35 18.79 6.73
N ASP A 285 6.78 17.95 7.59
CA ASP A 285 7.52 16.98 8.40
C ASP A 285 8.36 16.04 7.51
N VAL A 286 7.77 15.55 6.41
CA VAL A 286 8.46 14.68 5.45
C VAL A 286 9.63 15.40 4.79
N TRP A 287 9.42 16.64 4.33
CA TRP A 287 10.47 17.43 3.69
C TRP A 287 11.59 17.84 4.65
N VAL A 288 11.28 18.16 5.90
CA VAL A 288 12.29 18.41 6.94
C VAL A 288 13.17 17.17 7.11
N LYS A 289 12.59 15.98 7.21
CA LYS A 289 13.38 14.74 7.31
C LYS A 289 14.21 14.42 6.08
N ILE A 290 13.70 14.71 4.88
CA ILE A 290 14.49 14.58 3.64
C ILE A 290 15.68 15.55 3.66
N GLN A 291 15.45 16.79 4.10
CA GLN A 291 16.51 17.79 4.20
C GLN A 291 17.56 17.40 5.26
N ASP A 292 17.14 16.95 6.44
CA ASP A 292 18.03 16.49 7.52
C ASP A 292 18.96 15.35 7.08
N VAL A 293 18.48 14.46 6.19
CA VAL A 293 19.27 13.32 5.69
C VAL A 293 20.24 13.73 4.57
N LEU A 294 19.99 14.86 3.90
CA LEU A 294 20.85 15.41 2.84
C LEU A 294 21.95 16.34 3.38
N GLN A 295 21.81 16.87 4.59
CA GLN A 295 22.82 17.70 5.27
C GLN A 295 23.96 16.86 5.86
#